data_AF-A0A954B4M9-F1
#
_entry.id   AF-A0A954B4M9-F1
#
_cell.length_a   1.000
_cell.length_b   1.000
_cell.length_c   1.000
_cell.angle_alpha   90.00
_cell.angle_beta   90.00
_cell.angle_gamma   90.00
#
_symmetry.space_group_name_H-M   'P 1'
#
loop_
_entity.id
_entity.type
_entity.pdbx_description
1 polymer ?
#
loop_
_entity_poly.entity_id
_entity_poly.type
_entity_poly.pdbx_seq_one_letter_code
_entity_poly.pdbx_strand_id
1 'polypeptide(L)'
;MVVKRHYYSFANAASELGFALAAFACGLFNAPVWLTALAAISMLAYWTVTRNSVLNRLRGATWATVMTFGFVVIISIQAGCYWLGLVAAGLI
;
A
#
# COMPACT_ATOMS: atom_id res chain seq x y z
N MET A 1 -17.71 -29.85 -1.18
CA MET A 1 -17.48 -28.39 -1.14
C MET A 1 -16.09 -28.12 -1.68
N VAL A 2 -15.97 -27.52 -2.87
CA VAL A 2 -14.67 -27.09 -3.39
C VAL A 2 -14.25 -25.88 -2.57
N VAL A 3 -13.25 -26.05 -1.70
CA VAL A 3 -12.53 -24.93 -1.10
C VAL A 3 -11.89 -24.18 -2.26
N LYS A 4 -12.51 -23.07 -2.70
CA LYS A 4 -11.81 -22.09 -3.53
C LYS A 4 -10.65 -21.62 -2.68
N ARG A 5 -9.45 -22.16 -2.93
CA ARG A 5 -8.21 -21.54 -2.48
C ARG A 5 -8.35 -20.08 -2.87
N HIS A 6 -8.39 -19.21 -1.86
CA HIS A 6 -8.42 -17.78 -2.07
C HIS A 6 -7.06 -17.48 -2.71
N TYR A 7 -7.01 -17.56 -4.05
CA TYR A 7 -5.88 -17.10 -4.82
C TYR A 7 -5.62 -15.70 -4.29
N TYR A 8 -4.48 -15.52 -3.62
CA TYR A 8 -3.82 -14.23 -3.62
C TYR A 8 -3.79 -13.83 -5.08
N SER A 9 -4.75 -12.98 -5.46
CA SER A 9 -4.94 -12.63 -6.86
C SER A 9 -3.62 -12.02 -7.29
N PHE A 10 -2.96 -12.61 -8.27
CA PHE A 10 -1.69 -12.09 -8.80
C PHE A 10 -1.82 -10.60 -9.14
N ALA A 11 -3.03 -10.18 -9.54
CA ALA A 11 -3.39 -8.78 -9.73
C ALA A 11 -3.20 -7.90 -8.48
N ASN A 12 -3.51 -8.39 -7.28
CA ASN A 12 -3.29 -7.63 -6.04
C ASN A 12 -1.81 -7.47 -5.74
N ALA A 13 -1.03 -8.55 -5.85
CA ALA A 13 0.41 -8.49 -5.65
C ALA A 13 1.09 -7.56 -6.68
N ALA A 14 0.65 -7.62 -7.94
CA ALA A 14 1.15 -6.74 -9.00
C ALA A 14 0.80 -5.26 -8.73
N SER A 15 -0.42 -4.97 -8.27
CA SER A 15 -0.82 -3.60 -7.90
C SER A 15 -0.02 -3.08 -6.71
N GLU A 16 0.13 -3.87 -5.64
CA GLU A 16 0.92 -3.49 -4.46
C GLU A 16 2.38 -3.22 -4.83
N LEU A 17 2.96 -4.07 -5.68
CA LEU A 17 4.31 -3.88 -6.21
C LEU A 17 4.41 -2.62 -7.10
N GLY A 18 3.39 -2.33 -7.91
CA GLY A 18 3.33 -1.12 -8.73
C GLY A 18 3.32 0.16 -7.90
N PHE A 19 2.56 0.20 -6.79
CA PHE A 19 2.54 1.36 -5.88
C PHE A 19 3.87 1.54 -5.14
N ALA A 20 4.51 0.43 -4.73
CA ALA A 20 5.85 0.47 -4.13
C ALA A 20 6.90 0.97 -5.12
N LEU A 21 6.86 0.51 -6.38
CA LEU A 21 7.73 1.00 -7.46
C LEU A 21 7.52 2.48 -7.74
N ALA A 22 6.27 2.96 -7.74
CA ALA A 22 5.99 4.38 -7.92
C ALA A 22 6.60 5.24 -6.79
N ALA A 23 6.47 4.81 -5.54
CA ALA A 23 7.08 5.50 -4.39
C ALA A 23 8.61 5.45 -4.44
N PHE A 24 9.20 4.31 -4.83
CA PHE A 24 10.64 4.16 -5.04
C PHE A 24 11.15 5.09 -6.15
N ALA A 25 10.47 5.13 -7.30
CA ALA A 25 10.82 6.02 -8.40
C ALA A 25 10.73 7.50 -7.98
N CYS A 26 9.72 7.88 -7.18
CA CYS A 26 9.64 9.22 -6.61
C CYS A 26 10.88 9.56 -5.76
N GLY A 27 11.37 8.62 -4.96
CA GLY A 27 12.63 8.80 -4.21
C GLY A 27 13.84 8.89 -5.13
N LEU A 28 13.92 8.00 -6.13
CA LEU A 28 15.04 7.91 -7.07
C LEU A 28 15.25 9.21 -7.86
N PHE A 29 14.17 9.91 -8.21
CA PHE A 29 14.22 11.16 -8.98
C PHE A 29 14.15 12.43 -8.12
N ASN A 30 14.32 12.32 -6.79
CA ASN A 30 14.15 13.44 -5.85
C ASN A 30 12.81 14.18 -6.03
N ALA A 31 11.76 13.44 -6.36
CA ALA A 31 10.45 14.01 -6.62
C ALA A 31 9.86 14.58 -5.31
N PRO A 32 9.03 15.64 -5.40
CA PRO A 32 8.38 16.21 -4.23
C PRO A 32 7.55 15.15 -3.50
N VAL A 33 7.66 15.13 -2.16
CA VAL A 33 7.00 14.15 -1.27
C VAL A 33 5.49 14.05 -1.51
N TRP A 34 4.85 15.11 -2.02
CA TRP A 34 3.44 15.10 -2.43
C TRP A 34 3.11 14.05 -3.49
N LEU A 35 4.02 13.75 -4.43
CA LEU A 35 3.81 12.71 -5.43
C LEU A 35 3.83 11.31 -4.80
N THR A 36 4.75 11.08 -3.84
CA THR A 36 4.77 9.87 -3.03
C THR A 36 3.50 9.74 -2.18
N ALA A 37 3.00 10.86 -1.63
CA ALA A 37 1.76 10.88 -0.88
C ALA A 37 0.55 10.52 -1.77
N LEU A 38 0.50 10.98 -3.02
CA LEU A 38 -0.53 10.56 -3.98
C LEU A 38 -0.45 9.05 -4.29
N ALA A 39 0.76 8.50 -4.43
CA ALA A 39 0.95 7.05 -4.58
C ALA A 39 0.47 6.27 -3.34
N ALA A 40 0.71 6.79 -2.13
CA ALA A 40 0.22 6.18 -0.90
C ALA A 40 -1.31 6.27 -0.78
N ILE A 41 -1.91 7.41 -1.09
CA ILE A 41 -3.38 7.61 -1.03
C ILE A 41 -4.08 6.70 -2.04
N SER A 42 -3.55 6.57 -3.26
CA SER A 42 -4.11 5.67 -4.26
C SER A 42 -4.02 4.20 -3.83
N MET A 43 -2.90 3.78 -3.22
CA MET A 43 -2.77 2.45 -2.64
C MET A 43 -3.76 2.20 -1.49
N LEU A 44 -3.99 3.19 -0.63
CA LEU A 44 -4.97 3.13 0.45
C LEU A 44 -6.41 3.02 -0.08
N ALA A 45 -6.75 3.78 -1.12
CA ALA A 45 -8.04 3.68 -1.79
C ALA A 45 -8.24 2.28 -2.41
N TYR A 46 -7.23 1.79 -3.14
CA TYR A 46 -7.22 0.45 -3.72
C TYR A 46 -7.41 -0.65 -2.66
N TRP A 47 -6.64 -0.56 -1.57
CA TRP A 47 -6.70 -1.52 -0.46
C TRP A 47 -8.06 -1.50 0.23
N THR A 48 -8.62 -0.31 0.46
CA THR A 48 -9.93 -0.16 1.10
C THR A 48 -11.04 -0.79 0.27
N VAL A 49 -11.03 -0.56 -1.05
CA VAL A 49 -12.02 -1.14 -1.98
C VAL A 49 -11.90 -2.66 -2.03
N THR A 50 -10.69 -3.19 -2.14
CA THR A 50 -10.46 -4.64 -2.20
C THR A 50 -10.73 -5.36 -0.87
N ARG A 51 -10.52 -4.70 0.27
CA ARG A 51 -10.80 -5.25 1.61
C ARG A 51 -12.21 -4.97 2.12
N ASN A 52 -13.02 -4.20 1.38
CA ASN A 52 -14.37 -3.81 1.80
C ASN A 52 -15.26 -5.02 2.17
N SER A 53 -15.14 -6.14 1.43
CA SER A 53 -15.91 -7.37 1.73
C SER A 53 -15.53 -8.04 3.05
N VAL A 54 -14.29 -7.87 3.52
CA VAL A 54 -13.82 -8.38 4.82
C VAL A 54 -14.15 -7.37 5.92
N LEU A 55 -13.93 -6.09 5.65
CA LEU A 55 -14.22 -4.99 6.58
C LEU A 55 -15.71 -4.95 6.94
N ASN A 56 -16.63 -5.11 5.97
CA ASN A 56 -18.07 -5.16 6.23
C ASN A 56 -18.51 -6.32 7.13
N ARG A 57 -17.67 -7.33 7.35
CA ARG A 57 -17.95 -8.45 8.27
C ARG A 57 -17.50 -8.16 9.70
N LEU A 58 -16.60 -7.21 9.90
CA LEU A 58 -16.07 -6.81 11.19
C LEU A 58 -16.93 -5.67 11.76
N ARG A 59 -17.28 -5.72 13.05
CA ARG A 59 -18.09 -4.68 13.71
C ARG A 59 -17.25 -3.91 14.72
N GLY A 60 -17.48 -2.60 14.80
CA GLY A 60 -16.97 -1.74 15.88
C GLY A 60 -15.45 -1.70 15.99
N ALA A 61 -14.92 -2.03 17.17
CA ALA A 61 -13.50 -1.89 17.49
C ALA A 61 -12.58 -2.71 16.59
N THR A 62 -12.95 -3.95 16.24
CA THR A 62 -12.13 -4.82 15.39
C THR A 62 -11.99 -4.28 13.97
N TRP A 63 -13.05 -3.64 13.44
CA TRP A 63 -13.00 -2.95 12.16
C TRP A 63 -11.99 -1.78 12.22
N ALA A 64 -12.09 -0.95 13.25
CA ALA A 64 -11.21 0.20 13.42
C ALA A 64 -9.74 -0.21 13.56
N THR A 65 -9.45 -1.22 14.38
CA THR A 65 -8.08 -1.73 14.56
C THR A 65 -7.49 -2.25 13.24
N VAL A 66 -8.24 -3.07 12.50
CA VAL A 66 -7.75 -3.62 11.22
C VAL A 66 -7.53 -2.52 10.19
N MET A 67 -8.44 -1.53 10.14
CA MET A 67 -8.24 -0.35 9.30
C MET A 67 -6.97 0.39 9.68
N THR A 68 -6.85 0.84 10.93
CA THR A 68 -5.69 1.62 11.38
C THR A 68 -4.38 0.87 11.13
N PHE A 69 -4.33 -0.43 11.42
CA PHE A 69 -3.13 -1.22 11.18
C PHE A 69 -2.78 -1.31 9.69
N GLY A 70 -3.77 -1.52 8.82
CA GLY A 70 -3.57 -1.50 7.37
C GLY A 70 -3.05 -0.17 6.86
N PHE A 71 -3.61 0.95 7.33
CA PHE A 71 -3.15 2.29 7.00
C PHE A 71 -1.69 2.52 7.42
N VAL A 72 -1.35 2.18 8.67
CA VAL A 72 0.01 2.33 9.20
C VAL A 72 1.00 1.52 8.36
N VAL A 73 0.69 0.25 8.09
CA VAL A 73 1.56 -0.63 7.29
C VAL A 73 1.79 -0.07 5.89
N ILE A 74 0.73 0.37 5.20
CA ILE A 74 0.84 0.91 3.83
C ILE A 74 1.70 2.18 3.82
N ILE A 75 1.48 3.09 4.78
CA ILE A 75 2.27 4.32 4.88
C ILE A 75 3.74 3.99 5.17
N SER A 76 4.02 3.06 6.08
CA SER A 76 5.39 2.62 6.39
C SER A 76 6.08 2.03 5.16
N ILE A 77 5.39 1.20 4.37
CA ILE A 77 5.94 0.63 3.13
C ILE A 77 6.28 1.74 2.13
N GLN A 78 5.34 2.65 1.85
CA GLN A 78 5.55 3.71 0.86
C GLN A 78 6.64 4.68 1.26
N ALA A 79 6.70 5.07 2.54
CA ALA A 79 7.76 5.90 3.06
C ALA A 79 9.13 5.19 2.96
N GLY A 80 9.18 3.90 3.32
CA GLY A 80 10.39 3.08 3.18
C GLY A 80 10.86 2.98 1.72
N CYS A 81 9.96 2.75 0.77
CA CYS A 81 10.29 2.73 -0.66
C CYS A 81 10.84 4.07 -1.15
N TYR A 82 10.25 5.19 -0.74
CA TYR A 82 10.75 6.52 -1.07
C TYR A 82 12.16 6.76 -0.52
N TRP A 83 12.40 6.44 0.75
CA TRP A 83 13.74 6.55 1.34
C TRP A 83 14.75 5.65 0.65
N LEU A 84 14.39 4.41 0.32
CA LEU A 84 15.24 3.52 -0.46
C LEU A 84 15.58 4.10 -1.84
N GLY A 85 14.62 4.79 -2.48
CA GLY A 85 14.85 5.51 -3.73
C GLY A 85 15.87 6.64 -3.56
N LEU A 86 15.76 7.44 -2.50
CA LEU A 86 16.71 8.51 -2.18
C LEU A 86 18.14 7.98 -1.95
N VAL A 87 18.27 6.88 -1.19
CA VAL A 87 19.56 6.22 -0.97
C VAL A 87 20.14 5.70 -2.29
N ALA A 88 19.32 5.05 -3.11
CA ALA A 88 19.75 4.53 -4.42
C ALA A 88 20.18 5.64 -5.39
N ALA A 89 19.60 6.84 -5.26
CA ALA A 89 20.00 8.03 -6.00
C ALA A 89 21.26 8.73 -5.45
N GLY A 90 21.78 8.31 -4.30
CA GLY A 90 22.91 8.95 -3.62
C GLY A 90 22.61 10.35 -3.09
N LEU A 91 21.34 10.64 -2.81
CA LEU A 91 20.88 11.94 -2.31
C LEU A 91 20.93 12.04 -0.77
N ILE A 92 20.98 10.88 -0.11
CA ILE A 92 21.17 10.68 1.34
C ILE A 92 22.07 9.47 1.57
#